data_AF-A0A2A4V2U0-F1
#
_entry.id   AF-A0A2A4V2U0-F1
#
_cell.length_a   1.000
_cell.length_b   1.000
_cell.length_c   1.000
_cell.angle_alpha   90.00
_cell.angle_beta   90.00
_cell.angle_gamma   90.00
#
_symmetry.space_group_name_H-M   'P 1'
#
loop_
_entity.id
_entity.type
_entity.pdbx_description
1 polymer ?
#
loop_
_entity_poly.entity_id
_entity_poly.type
_entity_poly.pdbx_seq_one_letter_code
_entity_poly.pdbx_strand_id
1 'polypeptide(L)'
;MIKFTVKILVFFISLSFVSIANATLITNLTQVELDTHDYTNAEDKLVDSLLGVNYINYKGYDWAWVSPVNVEYYTNTFTNTLYAPELQKNWQFADSALLNILKTELTLADFTNGNDIIQAAQFFNSDFDYVDSTEFDTASSEWIAQNDPLVLFLNTAETFYVRPSKVPEPTTLMIFSLGLIALVSRKKLSS
;
A
#
# COMPACT_ATOMS: atom_id res chain seq x y z
N MET A 1 34.11 -20.23 37.72
CA MET A 1 33.76 -18.81 37.44
C MET A 1 33.83 -18.47 35.96
N ILE A 2 34.86 -18.88 35.20
CA ILE A 2 35.00 -18.60 33.75
C ILE A 2 33.82 -19.10 32.89
N LYS A 3 33.23 -20.27 33.20
CA LYS A 3 32.08 -20.82 32.45
C LYS A 3 30.79 -20.00 32.57
N PHE A 4 30.66 -19.18 33.63
CA PHE A 4 29.48 -18.34 33.84
C PHE A 4 29.62 -17.01 33.10
N THR A 5 30.83 -16.44 33.07
CA THR A 5 31.16 -15.21 32.34
C THR A 5 31.02 -15.37 30.82
N VAL A 6 31.41 -16.53 30.27
CA VAL A 6 31.27 -16.82 28.83
C VAL A 6 29.79 -16.93 28.40
N LYS A 7 28.93 -17.50 29.25
CA LYS A 7 27.49 -17.60 28.96
C LYS A 7 26.78 -16.24 28.97
N ILE A 8 27.17 -15.35 29.87
CA ILE A 8 26.66 -13.97 29.93
C ILE A 8 27.14 -13.17 28.72
N LEU A 9 28.41 -13.31 28.32
CA LEU A 9 28.96 -12.62 27.16
C LEU A 9 28.27 -13.04 25.85
N VAL A 10 28.00 -14.35 25.68
CA VAL A 10 27.25 -14.86 24.51
C VAL A 10 25.79 -14.36 24.52
N PHE A 11 25.17 -14.24 25.70
CA PHE A 11 23.81 -13.69 25.83
C PHE A 11 23.74 -12.20 25.42
N PHE A 12 24.73 -11.38 25.82
CA PHE A 12 24.80 -9.97 25.40
C PHE A 12 25.19 -9.78 23.92
N ILE A 13 25.99 -10.67 23.34
CA ILE A 13 26.27 -10.68 21.90
C ILE A 13 25.01 -11.12 21.11
N SER A 14 24.15 -11.97 21.67
CA SER A 14 22.87 -12.32 21.03
C SER A 14 21.81 -11.21 21.11
N LEU A 15 21.88 -10.30 22.08
CA LEU A 15 20.99 -9.14 22.16
C LEU A 15 21.38 -7.99 21.22
N SER A 16 22.59 -8.02 20.64
CA SER A 16 23.05 -6.96 19.73
C SER A 16 22.61 -7.16 18.27
N PHE A 17 21.87 -8.23 17.98
CA PHE A 17 21.30 -8.53 16.65
C PHE A 17 19.76 -8.51 16.64
N VAL A 18 19.14 -7.67 17.48
CA VAL A 18 17.78 -7.21 17.12
C VAL A 18 17.97 -6.14 16.06
N SER A 19 18.12 -6.57 14.80
CA SER A 19 17.86 -5.66 13.69
C SER A 19 16.40 -5.27 13.81
N ILE A 20 16.13 -4.03 14.22
CA ILE A 20 14.86 -3.41 13.87
C ILE A 20 14.92 -3.34 12.35
N ALA A 21 14.24 -4.27 11.69
CA ALA A 21 14.13 -4.25 10.25
C ALA A 21 13.21 -3.08 9.93
N ASN A 22 13.80 -1.92 9.63
CA ASN A 22 13.03 -0.80 9.12
C ASN A 22 12.55 -1.17 7.71
N ALA A 23 11.33 -0.77 7.35
CA ALA A 23 10.85 -0.92 6.00
C ALA A 23 11.84 -0.26 5.04
N THR A 24 12.23 -0.95 3.97
CA THR A 24 12.89 -0.28 2.85
C THR A 24 11.82 0.09 1.84
N LEU A 25 11.64 1.38 1.59
CA LEU A 25 10.67 1.88 0.61
C LEU A 25 10.80 1.14 -0.73
N ILE A 26 9.70 0.55 -1.20
CA ILE A 26 9.67 -0.18 -2.47
C ILE A 26 9.35 0.80 -3.60
N THR A 27 10.39 1.33 -4.23
CA THR A 27 10.28 2.22 -5.39
C THR A 27 11.46 2.02 -6.37
N ASN A 28 11.31 2.49 -7.60
CA ASN A 28 12.42 2.60 -8.56
C ASN A 28 13.12 3.96 -8.51
N LEU A 29 12.58 4.94 -7.78
CA LEU A 29 13.11 6.29 -7.74
C LEU A 29 14.41 6.37 -6.95
N THR A 30 15.27 7.30 -7.36
CA THR A 30 16.48 7.65 -6.64
C THR A 30 16.16 8.52 -5.42
N GLN A 31 17.09 8.59 -4.45
CA GLN A 31 16.93 9.47 -3.30
C GLN A 31 16.75 10.95 -3.71
N VAL A 32 17.44 11.39 -4.76
CA VAL A 32 17.32 12.77 -5.26
C VAL A 32 15.90 13.05 -5.75
N GLU A 33 15.31 12.13 -6.51
CA GLU A 33 13.92 12.24 -6.98
C GLU A 33 12.93 12.26 -5.82
N LEU A 34 13.15 11.42 -4.80
CA LEU A 34 12.34 11.40 -3.58
C LEU A 34 12.44 12.71 -2.80
N ASP A 35 13.66 13.24 -2.60
CA ASP A 35 13.90 14.48 -1.85
C ASP A 35 13.33 15.73 -2.55
N THR A 36 13.19 15.68 -3.88
CA THR A 36 12.61 16.77 -4.69
C THR A 36 11.15 16.53 -5.10
N HIS A 37 10.53 15.44 -4.62
CA HIS A 37 9.17 15.04 -4.99
C HIS A 37 8.96 14.91 -6.51
N ASP A 38 9.99 14.47 -7.23
CA ASP A 38 9.92 14.24 -8.68
C ASP A 38 9.54 12.79 -8.96
N TYR A 39 8.24 12.57 -9.15
CA TYR A 39 7.68 11.25 -9.45
C TYR A 39 7.54 10.96 -10.96
N THR A 40 8.13 11.77 -11.84
CA THR A 40 7.96 11.63 -13.30
C THR A 40 8.43 10.28 -13.84
N ASN A 41 9.42 9.67 -13.19
CA ASN A 41 9.96 8.36 -13.55
C ASN A 41 9.36 7.20 -12.74
N ALA A 42 8.31 7.45 -11.94
CA ALA A 42 7.72 6.42 -11.10
C ALA A 42 7.22 5.23 -11.93
N GLU A 43 7.53 4.03 -11.47
CA GLU A 43 6.92 2.79 -11.92
C GLU A 43 5.91 2.30 -10.89
N ASP A 44 4.88 1.60 -11.36
CA ASP A 44 3.93 0.93 -10.47
C ASP A 44 4.52 -0.40 -10.00
N LYS A 45 4.95 -0.46 -8.74
CA LYS A 45 5.43 -1.69 -8.11
C LYS A 45 4.28 -2.51 -7.48
N LEU A 46 3.09 -1.92 -7.35
CA LEU A 46 1.86 -2.60 -6.93
C LEU A 46 1.22 -3.33 -8.11
N VAL A 47 1.93 -4.35 -8.60
CA VAL A 47 1.55 -5.16 -9.77
C VAL A 47 0.40 -6.14 -9.46
N ASP A 48 -0.23 -6.66 -10.51
CA ASP A 48 -1.45 -7.49 -10.45
C ASP A 48 -1.33 -8.73 -9.55
N SER A 49 -0.13 -9.29 -9.39
CA SER A 49 0.10 -10.43 -8.48
C SER A 49 0.00 -10.08 -7.00
N LEU A 50 -0.06 -8.79 -6.65
CA LEU A 50 -0.20 -8.28 -5.28
C LEU A 50 -1.66 -7.93 -4.93
N LEU A 51 -2.61 -8.15 -5.85
CA LEU A 51 -4.04 -8.07 -5.55
C LEU A 51 -4.42 -9.09 -4.48
N GLY A 52 -5.09 -8.63 -3.42
CA GLY A 52 -5.43 -9.44 -2.25
C GLY A 52 -4.28 -9.66 -1.27
N VAL A 53 -3.12 -9.03 -1.52
CA VAL A 53 -1.92 -9.05 -0.66
C VAL A 53 -1.57 -7.65 -0.18
N ASN A 54 -1.48 -6.67 -1.09
CA ASN A 54 -1.15 -5.29 -0.75
C ASN A 54 -2.25 -4.28 -1.08
N TYR A 55 -3.19 -4.66 -1.95
CA TYR A 55 -4.33 -3.82 -2.31
C TYR A 55 -5.53 -4.70 -2.67
N ILE A 56 -6.72 -4.11 -2.67
CA ILE A 56 -7.96 -4.77 -3.07
C ILE A 56 -8.55 -4.13 -4.32
N ASN A 57 -9.49 -4.82 -4.96
CA ASN A 57 -10.26 -4.29 -6.07
C ASN A 57 -11.72 -4.11 -5.64
N TYR A 58 -12.25 -2.90 -5.78
CA TYR A 58 -13.65 -2.63 -5.49
C TYR A 58 -14.19 -1.52 -6.40
N LYS A 59 -15.32 -1.80 -7.06
CA LYS A 59 -16.03 -0.87 -7.98
C LYS A 59 -15.14 -0.24 -9.06
N GLY A 60 -14.21 -1.01 -9.62
CA GLY A 60 -13.34 -0.54 -10.69
C GLY A 60 -12.20 0.38 -10.22
N TYR A 61 -11.95 0.42 -8.91
CA TYR A 61 -10.78 1.02 -8.32
C TYR A 61 -9.98 -0.02 -7.53
N ASP A 62 -8.66 0.10 -7.61
CA ASP A 62 -7.76 -0.58 -6.69
C ASP A 62 -7.55 0.34 -5.48
N TRP A 63 -7.63 -0.23 -4.28
CA TRP A 63 -7.51 0.49 -3.01
C TRP A 63 -6.33 -0.06 -2.23
N ALA A 64 -5.40 0.83 -1.87
CA ALA A 64 -4.27 0.51 -1.01
C ALA A 64 -4.44 1.23 0.32
N TRP A 65 -4.33 0.47 1.41
CA TRP A 65 -4.14 1.03 2.73
C TRP A 65 -2.66 1.30 2.92
N VAL A 66 -2.27 2.57 2.99
CA VAL A 66 -0.89 2.98 2.79
C VAL A 66 -0.20 3.46 4.06
N SER A 67 -0.87 3.83 5.14
CA SER A 67 -0.17 4.36 6.31
C SER A 67 -1.09 4.47 7.53
N PRO A 68 -0.55 4.34 8.77
CA PRO A 68 -1.27 4.64 10.00
C PRO A 68 -1.37 6.14 10.30
N VAL A 69 -0.79 6.97 9.42
CA VAL A 69 -0.77 8.43 9.57
C VAL A 69 -1.06 9.10 8.23
N ASN A 70 -1.78 10.21 8.23
CA ASN A 70 -2.09 11.01 7.05
C ASN A 70 -1.35 12.36 7.04
N VAL A 71 -0.08 12.33 7.44
CA VAL A 71 0.83 13.48 7.38
C VAL A 71 2.10 13.05 6.68
N GLU A 72 2.65 13.93 5.86
CA GLU A 72 3.86 13.65 5.09
C GLU A 72 5.06 13.38 6.00
N TYR A 73 5.36 14.27 6.96
CA TYR A 73 6.48 14.09 7.88
C TYR A 73 5.98 13.80 9.28
N TYR A 74 6.06 12.54 9.68
CA TYR A 74 5.77 12.13 11.04
C TYR A 74 7.06 12.04 11.84
N THR A 75 7.23 12.92 12.84
CA THR A 75 8.46 13.02 13.65
C THR A 75 8.15 12.98 15.15
N ASN A 76 7.35 11.99 15.57
CA ASN A 76 7.06 11.77 16.99
C ASN A 76 8.03 10.73 17.58
N THR A 77 7.55 9.56 17.98
CA THR A 77 8.40 8.47 18.50
C THR A 77 9.26 7.83 17.41
N PHE A 78 8.81 7.93 16.15
CA PHE A 78 9.49 7.43 14.95
C PHE A 78 9.57 8.55 13.91
N THR A 79 10.51 8.42 12.98
CA THR A 79 10.62 9.31 11.81
C THR A 79 10.12 8.55 10.59
N ASN A 80 9.02 9.02 10.02
CA ASN A 80 8.45 8.46 8.81
C ASN A 80 8.10 9.56 7.82
N THR A 81 8.47 9.36 6.56
CA THR A 81 7.96 10.11 5.43
C THR A 81 6.90 9.26 4.73
N LEU A 82 5.65 9.71 4.76
CA LEU A 82 4.60 9.21 3.88
C LEU A 82 4.70 9.93 2.54
N TYR A 83 4.99 9.20 1.48
CA TYR A 83 5.09 9.71 0.13
C TYR A 83 3.73 9.84 -0.54
N ALA A 84 3.65 10.79 -1.46
CA ALA A 84 2.44 11.06 -2.23
C ALA A 84 2.09 9.83 -3.10
N PRO A 85 0.82 9.64 -3.45
CA PRO A 85 0.39 8.49 -4.22
C PRO A 85 1.14 8.33 -5.54
N GLU A 86 1.54 9.44 -6.18
CA GLU A 86 2.26 9.46 -7.45
C GLU A 86 3.62 8.74 -7.40
N LEU A 87 4.17 8.46 -6.20
CA LEU A 87 5.33 7.60 -6.02
C LEU A 87 5.14 6.23 -6.70
N GLN A 88 3.90 5.74 -6.74
CA GLN A 88 3.52 4.55 -7.49
C GLN A 88 2.68 4.98 -8.70
N LYS A 89 3.10 4.58 -9.91
CA LYS A 89 2.47 5.09 -11.14
C LYS A 89 0.95 4.81 -11.19
N ASN A 90 0.19 5.83 -11.59
CA ASN A 90 -1.29 5.86 -11.71
C ASN A 90 -2.06 5.85 -10.38
N TRP A 91 -1.38 5.81 -9.24
CA TRP A 91 -2.04 6.02 -7.95
C TRP A 91 -2.30 7.51 -7.74
N GLN A 92 -3.38 7.80 -7.02
CA GLN A 92 -3.86 9.14 -6.74
C GLN A 92 -4.53 9.19 -5.37
N PHE A 93 -4.73 10.41 -4.87
CA PHE A 93 -5.61 10.67 -3.76
C PHE A 93 -7.06 10.31 -4.14
N ALA A 94 -7.80 9.74 -3.20
CA ALA A 94 -9.22 9.49 -3.36
C ALA A 94 -9.98 10.82 -3.26
N ASP A 95 -10.82 11.09 -4.26
CA ASP A 95 -11.74 12.24 -4.22
C ASP A 95 -12.87 12.02 -3.20
N SER A 96 -13.76 13.01 -3.06
CA SER A 96 -14.87 12.95 -2.09
C SER A 96 -15.85 11.81 -2.36
N ALA A 97 -16.06 11.40 -3.61
CA ALA A 97 -16.94 10.29 -3.96
C ALA A 97 -16.32 8.95 -3.59
N LEU A 98 -15.02 8.80 -3.85
CA LEU A 98 -14.23 7.62 -3.46
C LEU A 98 -14.12 7.54 -1.93
N LEU A 99 -13.79 8.63 -1.24
CA LEU A 99 -13.78 8.65 0.22
C LEU A 99 -15.12 8.25 0.84
N ASN A 100 -16.24 8.63 0.22
CA ASN A 100 -17.55 8.18 0.66
C ASN A 100 -17.74 6.66 0.50
N ILE A 101 -17.22 6.06 -0.59
CA ILE A 101 -17.21 4.60 -0.75
C ILE A 101 -16.39 3.94 0.36
N LEU A 102 -15.18 4.44 0.62
CA LEU A 102 -14.29 3.92 1.66
C LEU A 102 -14.97 3.94 3.04
N LYS A 103 -15.70 5.02 3.36
CA LYS A 103 -16.32 5.22 4.67
C LYS A 103 -17.67 4.55 4.86
N THR A 104 -18.37 4.20 3.78
CA THR A 104 -19.75 3.70 3.87
C THR A 104 -19.96 2.31 3.30
N GLU A 105 -19.04 1.81 2.47
CA GLU A 105 -19.18 0.54 1.77
C GLU A 105 -18.04 -0.45 2.05
N LEU A 106 -16.80 0.04 2.17
CA LEU A 106 -15.66 -0.79 2.54
C LEU A 106 -15.56 -0.94 4.05
N THR A 107 -15.06 -2.09 4.48
CA THR A 107 -14.87 -2.45 5.88
C THR A 107 -13.49 -3.05 6.09
N LEU A 108 -13.05 -3.15 7.35
CA LEU A 108 -11.82 -3.85 7.69
C LEU A 108 -11.78 -5.29 7.14
N ALA A 109 -12.94 -5.95 7.03
CA ALA A 109 -13.02 -7.31 6.50
C ALA A 109 -12.60 -7.40 5.02
N ASP A 110 -12.82 -6.34 4.23
CA ASP A 110 -12.39 -6.29 2.83
C ASP A 110 -10.85 -6.23 2.74
N PHE A 111 -10.20 -5.63 3.73
CA PHE A 111 -8.74 -5.53 3.85
C PHE A 111 -8.11 -6.63 4.72
N THR A 112 -8.82 -7.74 4.96
CA THR A 112 -8.30 -8.85 5.78
C THR A 112 -8.31 -10.15 5.00
N ASN A 113 -7.16 -10.83 4.93
CA ASN A 113 -7.02 -12.15 4.33
C ASN A 113 -6.57 -13.16 5.40
N GLY A 114 -7.52 -13.85 6.01
CA GLY A 114 -7.23 -14.73 7.15
C GLY A 114 -6.81 -13.91 8.37
N ASN A 115 -5.55 -14.02 8.78
CA ASN A 115 -4.97 -13.23 9.87
C ASN A 115 -4.11 -12.06 9.39
N ASP A 116 -3.92 -11.93 8.06
CA ASP A 116 -3.06 -10.92 7.47
C ASP A 116 -3.90 -9.71 7.02
N ILE A 117 -3.37 -8.51 7.27
CA ILE A 117 -3.97 -7.27 6.76
C ILE A 117 -3.41 -7.00 5.35
N ILE A 118 -4.32 -6.74 4.41
CA ILE A 118 -4.00 -6.33 3.05
C ILE A 118 -3.64 -4.84 3.08
N GLN A 119 -2.34 -4.53 2.94
CA GLN A 119 -1.84 -3.16 3.05
C GLN A 119 -0.56 -2.94 2.24
N ALA A 120 -0.24 -1.69 1.94
CA ALA A 120 0.85 -1.28 1.07
C ALA A 120 1.80 -0.26 1.73
N ALA A 121 1.91 -0.23 3.06
CA ALA A 121 2.74 0.73 3.78
C ALA A 121 4.18 0.80 3.27
N GLN A 122 4.80 -0.36 3.04
CA GLN A 122 6.16 -0.48 2.48
C GLN A 122 6.36 0.16 1.09
N PHE A 123 5.28 0.47 0.34
CA PHE A 123 5.34 1.10 -0.98
C PHE A 123 5.27 2.63 -0.93
N PHE A 124 4.85 3.18 0.22
CA PHE A 124 4.56 4.61 0.38
C PHE A 124 5.23 5.24 1.61
N ASN A 125 5.91 4.46 2.45
CA ASN A 125 6.51 4.97 3.68
C ASN A 125 8.01 4.69 3.72
N SER A 126 8.75 5.65 4.25
CA SER A 126 10.19 5.51 4.45
C SER A 126 10.55 4.52 5.56
N ASP A 127 9.69 4.37 6.58
CA ASP A 127 10.00 3.58 7.78
C ASP A 127 8.83 2.66 8.20
N PHE A 128 7.59 3.13 8.08
CA PHE A 128 6.42 2.30 8.43
C PHE A 128 6.18 1.16 7.42
N ASP A 129 6.07 -0.07 7.93
CA ASP A 129 5.65 -1.27 7.19
C ASP A 129 4.30 -1.81 7.65
N TYR A 130 3.58 -1.06 8.48
CA TYR A 130 2.32 -1.48 9.10
C TYR A 130 1.21 -0.44 8.91
N VAL A 131 0.00 -0.82 9.31
CA VAL A 131 -1.20 0.03 9.42
C VAL A 131 -1.93 -0.32 10.72
N ASP A 132 -2.77 0.56 11.26
CA ASP A 132 -3.51 0.26 12.49
C ASP A 132 -4.95 -0.17 12.18
N SER A 133 -5.19 -1.49 12.24
CA SER A 133 -6.52 -2.07 12.03
C SER A 133 -7.61 -1.54 12.96
N THR A 134 -7.22 -1.03 14.13
CA THR A 134 -8.17 -0.53 15.14
C THR A 134 -8.68 0.88 14.82
N GLU A 135 -7.99 1.59 13.93
CA GLU A 135 -8.30 2.97 13.52
C GLU A 135 -8.84 3.05 12.09
N PHE A 136 -9.26 1.93 11.48
CA PHE A 136 -9.79 1.90 10.10
C PHE A 136 -10.89 2.94 9.86
N ASP A 137 -11.76 3.19 10.85
CA ASP A 137 -12.87 4.15 10.75
C ASP A 137 -12.40 5.62 10.64
N THR A 138 -11.13 5.90 10.96
CA THR A 138 -10.53 7.22 10.79
C THR A 138 -10.08 7.51 9.35
N ALA A 139 -10.21 6.53 8.45
CA ALA A 139 -9.66 6.55 7.11
C ALA A 139 -9.78 7.89 6.37
N SER A 140 -8.66 8.34 5.85
CA SER A 140 -8.49 9.50 4.97
C SER A 140 -7.71 9.09 3.72
N SER A 141 -7.61 10.01 2.78
CA SER A 141 -6.67 9.93 1.66
C SER A 141 -5.82 11.19 1.63
N GLU A 142 -6.45 12.33 1.86
CA GLU A 142 -5.77 13.63 1.91
C GLU A 142 -4.87 13.76 3.14
N TRP A 143 -3.75 14.44 2.92
CA TRP A 143 -2.83 14.80 3.96
C TRP A 143 -3.30 16.01 4.76
N ILE A 144 -3.07 15.96 6.06
CA ILE A 144 -3.14 17.15 6.91
C ILE A 144 -1.85 17.96 6.70
N ALA A 145 -2.00 19.28 6.62
CA ALA A 145 -0.86 20.18 6.48
C ALA A 145 0.06 20.07 7.70
N GLN A 146 1.38 20.02 7.49
CA GLN A 146 2.37 19.84 8.55
C GLN A 146 2.27 20.89 9.68
N ASN A 147 1.82 22.10 9.35
CA ASN A 147 1.65 23.22 10.28
C ASN A 147 0.26 23.25 10.93
N ASP A 148 -0.63 22.31 10.63
CA ASP A 148 -1.92 22.21 11.29
C ASP A 148 -1.71 21.87 12.77
N PRO A 149 -2.24 22.68 13.71
CA PRO A 149 -2.14 22.42 15.13
C PRO A 149 -2.58 21.00 15.52
N LEU A 150 -3.49 20.40 14.75
CA LEU A 150 -4.01 19.06 14.99
C LEU A 150 -2.95 17.96 14.81
N VAL A 151 -1.90 18.17 14.01
CA VAL A 151 -0.81 17.18 13.83
C VAL A 151 -0.08 16.88 15.16
N LEU A 152 -0.05 17.83 16.09
CA LEU A 152 0.59 17.66 17.40
C LEU A 152 -0.30 16.95 18.44
N PHE A 153 -1.62 16.90 18.21
CA PHE A 153 -2.60 16.46 19.22
C PHE A 153 -3.47 15.29 18.77
N LEU A 154 -3.61 15.05 17.47
CA LEU A 154 -4.37 13.94 16.94
C LEU A 154 -3.45 12.74 16.70
N ASN A 155 -3.92 11.56 17.09
CA ASN A 155 -3.62 10.37 16.31
C ASN A 155 -4.12 10.68 14.91
N THR A 156 -3.19 10.81 13.98
CA THR A 156 -3.46 11.00 12.55
C THR A 156 -4.38 9.90 12.04
N ALA A 157 -5.07 10.17 10.93
CA ALA A 157 -5.95 9.19 10.31
C ALA A 157 -5.15 8.11 9.57
N GLU A 158 -5.72 6.90 9.49
CA GLU A 158 -5.29 5.89 8.52
C GLU A 158 -5.39 6.45 7.10
N THR A 159 -4.41 6.19 6.24
CA THR A 159 -4.36 6.75 4.88
C THR A 159 -4.57 5.68 3.82
N PHE A 160 -5.38 6.01 2.82
CA PHE A 160 -5.66 5.17 1.67
C PHE A 160 -5.39 5.93 0.38
N TYR A 161 -4.81 5.23 -0.60
CA TYR A 161 -4.68 5.71 -1.97
C TYR A 161 -5.45 4.81 -2.91
N VAL A 162 -5.75 5.34 -4.09
CA VAL A 162 -6.55 4.63 -5.09
C VAL A 162 -5.92 4.75 -6.46
N ARG A 163 -6.24 3.81 -7.34
CA ARG A 163 -6.06 3.97 -8.78
C ARG A 163 -7.25 3.36 -9.51
N PRO A 164 -7.60 3.85 -10.72
CA PRO A 164 -8.50 3.11 -11.58
C PRO A 164 -7.95 1.72 -11.84
N SER A 165 -8.77 0.70 -11.64
CA SER A 165 -8.35 -0.68 -11.90
C SER A 165 -8.05 -0.85 -13.37
N LYS A 166 -7.02 -1.65 -13.66
CA LYS A 166 -6.70 -2.04 -15.03
C LYS A 166 -7.85 -2.89 -15.57
N VAL A 167 -8.76 -2.26 -16.31
CA VAL A 167 -9.76 -2.97 -17.09
C VAL A 167 -9.00 -3.75 -18.18
N PRO A 168 -9.30 -5.04 -18.42
CA PRO A 168 -8.64 -5.80 -19.47
C PRO A 168 -8.68 -5.02 -20.78
N GLU A 169 -7.51 -4.85 -21.41
CA GLU A 169 -7.41 -4.10 -22.66
C GLU A 169 -8.37 -4.69 -23.73
N PRO A 170 -8.88 -3.86 -24.66
CA PRO A 170 -9.83 -4.30 -25.70
C PRO A 170 -9.35 -5.51 -26.52
N THR A 171 -8.05 -5.69 -26.64
CA THR A 171 -7.38 -6.83 -27.30
C THR A 171 -7.62 -8.15 -26.57
N THR A 172 -7.64 -8.16 -25.24
CA THR A 172 -7.96 -9.37 -24.45
C THR A 172 -9.40 -9.80 -24.68
N LEU A 173 -10.33 -8.84 -24.73
CA LEU A 173 -11.73 -9.09 -25.09
C LEU A 173 -11.88 -9.55 -26.55
N MET A 174 -11.09 -9.00 -27.46
CA MET A 174 -11.08 -9.41 -28.87
C MET A 174 -10.58 -10.84 -29.03
N ILE A 175 -9.48 -11.22 -28.37
CA ILE A 175 -8.94 -12.59 -28.40
C ILE A 175 -9.95 -13.57 -27.82
N PHE A 176 -10.59 -13.23 -26.70
CA PHE A 176 -11.61 -14.07 -26.08
C PHE A 176 -12.83 -14.23 -26.98
N SER A 177 -13.27 -13.16 -27.62
CA SER A 177 -14.38 -13.16 -28.58
C SER A 177 -14.06 -14.00 -29.82
N LEU A 178 -12.86 -13.87 -30.39
CA LEU A 178 -12.41 -14.68 -31.52
C LEU A 178 -12.30 -16.16 -31.15
N GLY A 179 -11.84 -16.48 -29.94
CA GLY A 179 -11.82 -17.84 -29.41
C GLY A 179 -13.23 -18.46 -29.32
N LEU A 180 -14.21 -17.71 -28.81
CA LEU A 180 -15.61 -18.14 -28.74
C LEU A 180 -16.23 -18.35 -30.13
N ILE A 181 -15.98 -17.43 -31.07
CA ILE A 181 -16.44 -17.55 -32.46
C ILE A 181 -15.88 -18.82 -33.09
N ALA A 182 -14.56 -19.07 -32.96
CA ALA A 182 -13.92 -20.26 -33.50
C ALA A 182 -14.49 -21.57 -32.90
N LEU A 183 -14.81 -21.57 -31.59
CA LEU A 183 -15.38 -22.71 -30.90
C LEU A 183 -16.82 -23.03 -31.39
N VAL A 184 -17.65 -21.99 -31.55
CA VAL A 184 -19.02 -22.14 -32.07
C VAL A 184 -19.03 -22.58 -33.54
N SER A 185 -18.11 -22.05 -34.35
CA SER A 185 -17.98 -22.42 -35.77
C SER A 185 -17.60 -23.89 -35.99
N ARG A 186 -16.85 -24.52 -35.07
CA ARG A 186 -16.55 -25.96 -35.16
C ARG A 186 -17.80 -26.83 -35.03
N LYS A 187 -18.82 -26.39 -34.29
CA LYS A 187 -20.08 -27.14 -34.12
C LYS A 187 -20.95 -27.18 -35.39
N LYS A 188 -20.68 -26.30 -36.36
CA LYS A 188 -21.35 -26.27 -37.69
C LYS A 188 -20.64 -27.10 -38.76
N LEU A 189 -19.40 -27.54 -38.53
CA LEU A 189 -18.62 -28.32 -39.51
C LEU A 189 -18.74 -29.84 -39.31
N SER A 190 -19.42 -30.28 -38.24
CA SER A 190 -19.64 -31.71 -37.93
C SER A 190 -21.10 -32.17 -38.12
N SER A 191 -21.91 -31.44 -38.88
CA SER A 191 -23.23 -31.89 -39.36
C SER A 191 -23.23 -31.95 -40.88
#